data_AF-A0A349G943-F1
#
_entry.id   AF-A0A349G943-F1
#
_cell.length_a   1.000
_cell.length_b   1.000
_cell.length_c   1.000
_cell.angle_alpha   90.00
_cell.angle_beta   90.00
_cell.angle_gamma   90.00
#
_symmetry.space_group_name_H-M   'P 1'
#
loop_
_entity.id
_entity.type
_entity.pdbx_description
1 polymer ?
#
loop_
_entity_poly.entity_id
_entity_poly.type
_entity_poly.pdbx_seq_one_letter_code
_entity_poly.pdbx_strand_id
1 'polypeptide(L)' 'MKNNVRLLIYTALMTALVFITTSIIKIPIPFTGGYIHAGDMCIFIAGILLGPVHGALAAGIGSAMADFLGGYAQ' A
#
# COMPACT_ATOMS: atom_id res chain seq x y z
N MET A 1 17.59 6.08 -19.62
CA MET A 1 17.79 4.85 -18.81
C MET A 1 17.95 5.10 -17.30
N LYS A 2 18.78 6.03 -16.81
CA LYS A 2 18.96 6.32 -15.36
C LYS A 2 17.65 6.58 -14.59
N ASN A 3 16.68 7.24 -15.22
CA ASN A 3 15.40 7.58 -14.57
C ASN A 3 14.48 6.37 -14.35
N ASN A 4 14.58 5.33 -15.18
CA ASN A 4 13.69 4.17 -15.09
C ASN A 4 14.02 3.29 -13.87
N VAL A 5 15.32 3.14 -13.55
CA VAL A 5 15.75 2.40 -12.36
C VAL A 5 15.34 3.13 -11.08
N ARG A 6 15.49 4.46 -11.05
CA ARG A 6 15.03 5.26 -9.89
C ARG A 6 13.52 5.15 -9.69
N LEU A 7 12.75 5.23 -10.76
CA LEU A 7 11.29 5.10 -10.70
C LEU A 7 10.89 3.71 -10.19
N LEU A 8 11.55 2.65 -10.66
CA LEU A 8 11.35 1.30 -10.15
C LEU A 8 11.66 1.19 -8.65
N ILE A 9 12.78 1.75 -8.21
CA ILE A 9 13.16 1.77 -6.79
C ILE A 9 12.11 2.49 -5.95
N TYR A 10 11.65 3.68 -6.37
CA TYR A 10 10.63 4.41 -5.63
C TYR A 10 9.29 3.67 -5.62
N THR A 11 8.93 3.00 -6.72
CA THR A 11 7.71 2.18 -6.78
C THR A 11 7.79 1.00 -5.83
N ALA A 12 8.92 0.29 -5.79
CA ALA A 12 9.15 -0.83 -4.89
C ALA A 12 9.13 -0.40 -3.41
N LEU A 13 9.79 0.72 -3.09
CA LEU A 13 9.78 1.29 -1.74
C LEU A 13 8.37 1.71 -1.31
N MET A 14 7.61 2.33 -2.22
CA MET A 14 6.23 2.72 -1.94
C MET A 14 5.33 1.48 -1.74
N THR A 15 5.54 0.43 -2.52
CA THR A 15 4.84 -0.87 -2.36
C THR A 15 5.08 -1.45 -0.98
N ALA A 16 6.34 -1.47 -0.53
CA ALA A 16 6.72 -1.95 0.80
C ALA A 16 6.09 -1.10 1.90
N LEU A 17 6.04 0.23 1.72
CA LEU A 17 5.41 1.13 2.68
C LEU A 17 3.90 0.87 2.80
N VAL A 18 3.19 0.76 1.67
CA VAL A 18 1.75 0.43 1.63
C VAL A 18 1.51 -0.91 2.34
N PHE A 19 2.29 -1.95 2.02
CA PHE A 19 2.16 -3.25 2.67
C PHE A 19 2.30 -3.17 4.20
N ILE A 20 3.34 -2.49 4.69
CA ILE A 20 3.63 -2.35 6.12
C ILE A 20 2.51 -1.60 6.83
N THR A 21 2.05 -0.48 6.27
CA THR A 21 0.99 0.33 6.90
C THR A 21 -0.37 -0.35 6.85
N THR A 22 -0.68 -1.12 5.80
CA THR A 22 -1.91 -1.93 5.73
C THR A 22 -1.87 -3.13 6.69
N SER A 23 -0.71 -3.78 6.87
CA SER A 23 -0.59 -5.02 7.65
C SER A 23 -0.40 -4.79 9.15
N ILE A 24 0.37 -3.77 9.54
CA ILE A 24 0.80 -3.56 10.93
C ILE A 24 -0.14 -2.59 11.66
N ILE A 25 -0.52 -1.49 11.01
CA ILE A 25 -1.26 -0.40 11.66
C ILE A 25 -2.76 -0.63 11.46
N LYS A 26 -3.37 -1.34 12.41
CA LYS A 26 -4.81 -1.58 12.46
C LYS A 26 -5.41 -0.78 13.60
N ILE A 27 -6.21 0.23 13.29
CA ILE A 27 -6.87 1.06 14.30
C ILE A 27 -8.28 0.49 14.51
N PRO A 28 -8.57 -0.18 15.64
CA PRO A 28 -9.86 -0.82 15.86
C PRO A 28 -10.97 0.24 15.98
N ILE A 29 -12.12 -0.04 15.36
CA ILE A 29 -13.34 0.75 15.53
C ILE A 29 -14.22 -0.01 16.53
N PRO A 30 -14.36 0.47 17.79
CA PRO A 30 -15.03 -0.27 18.86
C PRO A 30 -16.50 -0.60 18.56
N PHE A 31 -17.16 0.23 17.75
CA PHE A 31 -18.59 0.14 17.48
C PHE A 31 -18.95 -0.85 16.35
N THR A 32 -18.06 -1.06 15.37
CA THR A 32 -18.35 -1.87 14.19
C THR A 32 -17.62 -3.21 14.18
N GLY A 33 -16.68 -3.43 15.10
CA GLY A 33 -15.81 -4.61 15.11
C GLY A 33 -14.80 -4.65 13.97
N GLY A 34 -14.80 -3.64 13.10
CA GLY A 34 -13.82 -3.45 12.03
C GLY A 34 -12.61 -2.65 12.50
N TYR A 35 -11.73 -2.35 11.57
CA TYR A 35 -10.55 -1.53 11.82
C TYR A 35 -10.23 -0.68 10.59
N ILE A 36 -9.61 0.47 10.83
CA ILE A 36 -9.13 1.36 9.78
C ILE A 36 -7.73 0.91 9.39
N HIS A 37 -7.49 0.78 8.08
CA HIS A 37 -6.17 0.55 7.53
C HIS A 37 -5.46 1.89 7.36
N ALA A 38 -4.35 2.09 8.07
CA ALA A 38 -3.51 3.27 7.80
C ALA A 38 -2.89 3.23 6.38
N GLY A 39 -2.91 2.06 5.74
CA GLY A 39 -2.54 1.85 4.33
C GLY A 39 -3.27 2.75 3.34
N ASP A 40 -4.53 3.11 3.59
CA ASP A 40 -5.32 3.93 2.66
C ASP A 40 -4.69 5.30 2.42
N MET A 41 -4.06 5.88 3.44
CA MET A 41 -3.30 7.13 3.29
C MET A 41 -2.10 6.95 2.36
N CYS A 42 -1.40 5.83 2.47
CA CYS A 42 -0.27 5.49 1.61
C CYS A 42 -0.71 5.26 0.16
N ILE A 43 -1.90 4.72 -0.08
CA ILE A 43 -2.47 4.56 -1.43
C ILE A 43 -2.60 5.93 -2.12
N PHE A 44 -3.16 6.93 -1.44
CA PHE A 44 -3.29 8.28 -1.99
C PHE A 44 -1.93 8.92 -2.27
N ILE A 45 -0.98 8.80 -1.34
CA ILE A 45 0.38 9.31 -1.51
C ILE A 45 1.06 8.64 -2.71
N ALA A 46 0.85 7.33 -2.93
CA ALA A 46 1.43 6.59 -4.04
C ALA A 46 0.94 7.15 -5.39
N GLY A 47 -0.37 7.39 -5.50
CA GLY A 47 -0.97 7.99 -6.70
C GLY A 47 -0.46 9.41 -6.98
N ILE A 48 -0.31 10.24 -5.95
CA ILE A 48 0.17 11.63 -6.08
C ILE A 48 1.65 11.68 -6.48
N LEU A 49 2.51 10.85 -5.87
CA LEU A 49 3.96 10.93 -6.06
C LEU A 49 4.48 10.17 -7.28
N LEU A 50 3.87 9.03 -7.61
CA LEU A 50 4.34 8.13 -8.68
C LEU A 50 3.46 8.20 -9.94
N GLY A 51 2.38 8.97 -9.89
CA GLY A 51 1.41 9.08 -10.96
C GLY A 51 0.50 7.85 -11.08
N PRO A 52 -0.40 7.83 -12.08
CA PRO A 52 -1.50 6.87 -12.14
C PRO A 52 -1.03 5.42 -12.30
N VAL A 53 0.01 5.16 -13.09
CA VAL A 53 0.46 3.79 -13.39
C VAL A 53 1.26 3.21 -12.23
N HIS A 54 2.37 3.88 -11.86
CA HIS A 54 3.28 3.35 -10.84
C HIS A 54 2.68 3.47 -9.43
N GLY A 55 1.89 4.51 -9.18
CA GLY A 55 1.12 4.64 -7.95
C GLY A 55 0.08 3.54 -7.80
N ALA A 56 -0.67 3.22 -8.86
CA ALA A 56 -1.63 2.10 -8.84
C ALA A 56 -0.93 0.75 -8.66
N LEU A 57 0.22 0.52 -9.30
CA LEU A 57 1.00 -0.70 -9.10
C LEU A 57 1.50 -0.82 -7.65
N ALA A 58 2.07 0.26 -7.09
CA ALA A 58 2.58 0.24 -5.73
C ALA A 58 1.46 0.03 -4.69
N ALA A 59 0.36 0.77 -4.84
CA ALA A 59 -0.80 0.65 -3.97
C ALA A 59 -1.46 -0.73 -4.09
N GLY A 60 -1.75 -1.18 -5.31
CA GLY A 60 -2.44 -2.44 -5.56
C GLY A 60 -1.65 -3.65 -5.10
N ILE A 61 -0.35 -3.72 -5.43
CA ILE A 61 0.51 -4.85 -5.02
C ILE A 61 0.70 -4.85 -3.50
N GLY A 62 0.99 -3.69 -2.91
CA GLY A 62 1.20 -3.58 -1.46
C GLY A 62 -0.02 -4.00 -0.65
N SER A 63 -1.21 -3.52 -1.03
CA SER A 63 -2.47 -3.88 -0.37
C SER A 63 -2.85 -5.34 -0.61
N ALA A 64 -2.74 -5.85 -1.85
CA ALA A 64 -3.04 -7.25 -2.12
C ALA A 64 -2.13 -8.21 -1.34
N MET A 65 -0.85 -7.87 -1.16
CA MET A 65 0.06 -8.64 -0.32
C MET A 65 -0.36 -8.61 1.16
N ALA A 66 -0.83 -7.47 1.65
CA ALA A 66 -1.29 -7.32 3.04
C ALA A 66 -2.53 -8.18 3.31
N ASP A 67 -3.47 -8.20 2.38
CA ASP A 67 -4.69 -9.01 2.49
C ASP A 67 -4.37 -10.51 2.40
N PHE A 68 -3.51 -10.90 1.45
CA PHE A 68 -3.08 -12.28 1.28
C PHE A 68 -2.36 -12.83 2.51
N LEU A 69 -1.37 -12.10 3.03
CA LEU A 69 -0.63 -12.50 4.23
C LEU A 69 -1.43 -12.31 5.52
N GLY A 70 -2.41 -11.40 5.51
CA GLY A 70 -3.33 -11.15 6.62
C GLY A 70 -4.43 -12.19 6.77
N GLY A 71 -4.54 -13.16 5.85
CA GLY A 71 -5.55 -14.21 5.88
C GLY A 71 -6.92 -13.77 5.33
N TYR A 72 -6.99 -12.65 4.61
CA TYR A 72 -8.21 -12.13 4.00
C TYR A 72 -8.42 -12.60 2.55
N ALA A 73 -7.47 -13.37 2.00
CA ALA A 73 -7.59 -13.98 0.66
C ALA A 73 -8.41 -15.28 0.62
N GLN A 74 -9.25 -15.53 1.64
CA GLN A 74 -10.12 -16.70 1.74
C GLN A 74 -11.59 -16.32 1.54
#